data_AF-A0A450S6U9-F1
#
_entry.id   AF-A0A450S6U9-F1
#
_cell.length_a   1.000
_cell.length_b   1.000
_cell.length_c   1.000
_cell.angle_alpha   90.00
_cell.angle_beta   90.00
_cell.angle_gamma   90.00
#
_symmetry.space_group_name_H-M   'P 1'
#
loop_
_entity.id
_entity.type
_entity.pdbx_description
1 polymer ?
#
loop_
_entity_poly.entity_id
_entity_poly.type
_entity_poly.pdbx_seq_one_letter_code
_entity_poly.pdbx_strand_id
1 'polypeptide(L)'
;MSGKYLLDTNIVIALFANDSAIVGKIGESENIFIPAVVIGELFYGAKKSAGPERNSERIERFASDNVILSCNEQVAEIYGKIKNGLRKKGRPIPRAVQFSLGAPVSRPA
;
A
#
# COMPACT_ATOMS: atom_id res chain seq x y z
N MET A 1 16.90 11.41 10.89
CA MET A 1 17.13 11.14 9.45
C MET A 1 15.84 11.48 8.72
N SER A 2 15.82 12.50 7.87
CA SER A 2 14.63 12.90 7.11
C SER A 2 14.48 12.02 5.85
N GLY A 3 14.18 10.74 6.06
CA GLY A 3 13.82 9.81 4.98
C GLY A 3 12.34 9.91 4.64
N LYS A 4 11.98 9.76 3.36
CA LYS A 4 10.60 9.48 2.95
C LYS A 4 10.42 7.97 2.99
N TYR A 5 9.56 7.48 3.88
CA TYR A 5 9.29 6.05 4.04
C TYR A 5 8.02 5.67 3.29
N LEU A 6 8.10 4.58 2.53
CA LEU A 6 6.94 3.95 1.92
C LEU A 6 6.66 2.65 2.68
N LEU A 7 5.49 2.56 3.32
CA LEU A 7 5.15 1.39 4.12
C LEU A 7 4.66 0.25 3.24
N ASP A 8 5.23 -0.93 3.46
CA ASP A 8 4.74 -2.20 2.92
C ASP A 8 3.66 -2.80 3.82
N THR A 9 2.84 -3.70 3.29
CA THR A 9 1.73 -4.34 4.01
C THR A 9 2.19 -5.01 5.30
N ASN A 10 3.35 -5.66 5.31
CA ASN A 10 3.91 -6.29 6.51
C ASN A 10 4.18 -5.29 7.65
N ILE A 11 4.66 -4.09 7.31
CA ILE A 11 4.94 -3.04 8.30
C ILE A 11 3.63 -2.46 8.84
N VAL A 12 2.62 -2.30 7.97
CA VAL A 12 1.30 -1.83 8.42
C VAL A 12 0.59 -2.87 9.30
N ILE A 13 0.72 -4.16 9.01
CA ILE A 13 0.22 -5.22 9.87
C ILE A 13 0.92 -5.19 11.24
N ALA A 14 2.24 -5.00 11.28
CA ALA A 14 2.99 -4.88 12.53
C ALA A 14 2.59 -3.63 13.34
N LEU A 15 2.30 -2.51 12.67
CA LEU A 15 1.72 -1.33 13.30
C LEU A 15 0.35 -1.63 13.93
N PHE A 16 -0.49 -2.39 13.24
CA PHE A 16 -1.79 -2.81 13.79
C PHE A 16 -1.64 -3.82 14.94
N ALA A 17 -0.56 -4.58 14.98
CA ALA A 17 -0.21 -5.42 16.13
C ALA A 17 0.38 -4.61 17.31
N ASN A 18 0.52 -3.30 17.17
CA ASN A 18 1.12 -2.39 18.16
C ASN A 18 2.55 -2.79 18.53
N ASP A 19 3.34 -3.23 17.54
CA ASP A 19 4.74 -3.57 17.73
C ASP A 19 5.56 -2.32 18.12
N SER A 20 5.99 -2.27 19.38
CA SER A 20 6.73 -1.15 19.96
C SER A 20 7.99 -0.76 19.20
N ALA A 21 8.67 -1.72 18.56
CA ALA A 21 9.89 -1.45 17.80
C ALA A 21 9.60 -0.72 16.48
N ILE A 22 8.43 -0.96 15.90
CA ILE A 22 7.97 -0.32 14.66
C ILE A 22 7.32 1.02 14.97
N VAL A 23 6.48 1.08 16.00
CA VAL A 23 5.82 2.33 16.44
C VAL A 23 6.85 3.41 16.79
N GLY A 24 7.92 3.06 17.53
CA GLY A 24 8.98 4.01 17.87
C GLY A 24 9.71 4.57 16.64
N LYS A 25 10.10 3.70 15.70
CA LYS A 25 10.80 4.11 14.47
C LYS A 25 9.95 4.97 13.54
N ILE A 26 8.65 4.70 13.49
CA ILE A 26 7.70 5.44 12.66
C ILE A 26 7.36 6.79 13.32
N GLY A 27 7.19 6.84 14.64
CA GLY A 27 6.96 8.09 15.37
C GLY A 27 8.08 9.13 15.24
N GLU A 28 9.31 8.68 14.99
CA GLU A 28 10.46 9.55 14.71
C GLU A 28 10.56 10.02 13.25
N SER A 29 9.68 9.56 12.36
CA SER A 29 9.75 9.80 10.93
C SER A 29 8.70 10.82 10.46
N GLU A 30 9.13 11.92 9.87
CA GLU A 30 8.24 13.03 9.46
C GLU A 30 7.49 12.78 8.13
N ASN A 31 7.93 11.82 7.31
CA ASN A 31 7.42 11.63 5.96
C ASN A 31 7.11 10.16 5.69
N ILE A 32 5.91 9.72 6.06
CA ILE A 32 5.43 8.35 5.87
C ILE A 32 4.31 8.33 4.84
N PHE A 33 4.44 7.44 3.87
CA PHE A 33 3.50 7.27 2.78
C PHE A 33 3.05 5.82 2.70
N ILE A 34 1.80 5.62 2.31
CA ILE A 34 1.20 4.29 2.21
C ILE A 34 0.63 4.11 0.81
N PRO A 35 1.06 3.10 0.04
CA PRO A 35 0.46 2.82 -1.26
C PRO A 35 -1.02 2.45 -1.12
N ALA A 36 -1.88 2.93 -2.01
CA ALA A 36 -3.29 2.55 -2.06
C ALA A 36 -3.49 1.03 -2.21
N VAL A 37 -2.53 0.34 -2.84
CA VAL A 37 -2.52 -1.13 -2.95
C VAL A 37 -2.47 -1.80 -1.58
N VAL A 38 -1.66 -1.28 -0.65
CA VAL A 38 -1.55 -1.80 0.72
C VAL A 38 -2.89 -1.66 1.44
N ILE A 39 -3.56 -0.52 1.29
CA ILE A 39 -4.91 -0.31 1.85
C ILE A 39 -5.90 -1.34 1.28
N GLY A 40 -5.84 -1.61 -0.03
CA GLY A 40 -6.65 -2.65 -0.67
C GLY A 40 -6.41 -4.05 -0.10
N GLU A 41 -5.14 -4.43 0.12
CA GLU A 41 -4.78 -5.71 0.74
C GLU A 41 -5.29 -5.83 2.18
N LEU A 42 -5.24 -4.75 2.96
CA LEU A 42 -5.78 -4.72 4.32
C LEU A 42 -7.31 -4.91 4.33
N PHE A 43 -8.04 -4.23 3.44
CA PHE A 43 -9.49 -4.44 3.32
C PHE A 43 -9.83 -5.87 2.90
N TYR A 44 -9.07 -6.45 1.97
CA TYR A 44 -9.22 -7.86 1.61
C TYR A 44 -9.03 -8.78 2.83
N GLY A 45 -7.99 -8.55 3.64
CA GLY A 45 -7.75 -9.26 4.89
C GLY A 45 -8.88 -9.07 5.91
N ALA A 46 -9.39 -7.84 6.06
CA ALA A 46 -10.51 -7.53 6.95
C ALA A 46 -11.78 -8.28 6.55
N LYS A 47 -12.13 -8.32 5.26
CA LYS A 47 -13.31 -9.04 4.77
C LYS A 47 -13.24 -10.55 4.97
N LYS A 48 -12.03 -11.13 5.05
CA LYS A 48 -11.82 -12.55 5.35
C LYS A 48 -11.80 -12.86 6.86
N SER A 49 -11.73 -11.85 7.70
CA SER A 49 -11.59 -12.00 9.16
C SER A 49 -12.91 -12.34 9.85
N ALA A 50 -12.82 -12.75 11.13
CA ALA A 50 -13.99 -13.01 11.98
C ALA A 50 -14.78 -11.74 12.40
N GLY A 51 -14.25 -10.54 12.12
CA GLY A 51 -14.92 -9.26 12.44
C GLY A 51 -14.74 -8.22 11.33
N PRO A 52 -15.37 -8.40 10.16
CA PRO A 52 -15.15 -7.57 8.98
C PRO A 52 -15.41 -6.08 9.18
N GLU A 53 -16.49 -5.72 9.87
CA GLU A 53 -16.93 -4.34 10.07
C GLU A 53 -15.94 -3.59 10.95
N ARG A 54 -15.62 -4.15 12.13
CA ARG A 54 -14.64 -3.59 13.07
C ARG A 54 -13.27 -3.41 12.43
N ASN A 55 -12.82 -4.37 11.63
CA ASN A 55 -11.54 -4.29 10.96
C ASN A 55 -11.55 -3.28 9.81
N SER A 56 -12.68 -3.13 9.10
CA SER A 56 -12.83 -2.12 8.05
C SER A 56 -12.79 -0.70 8.63
N GLU A 57 -13.52 -0.43 9.71
CA GLU A 57 -13.51 0.87 10.40
C GLU A 57 -12.10 1.26 10.88
N ARG A 58 -11.34 0.27 11.37
CA ARG A 58 -9.96 0.49 11.80
C ARG A 58 -9.04 0.87 10.64
N ILE A 59 -9.23 0.24 9.47
CA ILE A 59 -8.49 0.57 8.25
C ILE A 59 -8.87 1.97 7.74
N GLU A 60 -10.15 2.34 7.79
CA GLU A 60 -10.63 3.67 7.38
C GLU A 60 -10.02 4.78 8.23
N ARG A 61 -9.99 4.60 9.56
CA ARG A 61 -9.30 5.54 10.46
C ARG A 61 -7.82 5.65 10.12
N PHE A 62 -7.15 4.51 9.99
CA PHE A 62 -5.74 4.49 9.61
C PHE A 62 -5.46 5.19 8.28
N ALA A 63 -6.30 4.98 7.27
CA ALA A 63 -6.16 5.64 5.98
C ALA A 63 -6.43 7.15 6.06
N SER A 64 -7.27 7.61 6.98
CA SER A 64 -7.55 9.03 7.21
C SER A 64 -6.40 9.73 7.95
N ASP A 65 -5.71 9.01 8.83
CA ASP A 65 -4.60 9.53 9.63
C ASP A 65 -3.26 9.53 8.87
N ASN A 66 -3.18 8.93 7.67
CA ASN A 66 -1.95 8.73 6.91
C ASN A 66 -2.06 9.23 5.47
N VAL A 67 -0.92 9.58 4.86
CA VAL A 67 -0.88 10.00 3.46
C VAL A 67 -0.90 8.78 2.54
N ILE A 68 -2.03 8.58 1.85
CA ILE A 68 -2.19 7.49 0.88
C ILE A 68 -1.72 7.93 -0.51
N LEU A 69 -0.80 7.17 -1.10
CA LEU A 69 -0.33 7.36 -2.47
C LEU A 69 -1.15 6.52 -3.44
N SER A 70 -1.95 7.19 -4.26
CA SER A 70 -2.70 6.57 -5.36
C SER A 70 -1.78 6.14 -6.49
N CYS A 71 -2.12 5.03 -7.14
CA CYS A 71 -1.48 4.60 -8.40
C CYS A 71 -2.34 5.11 -9.56
N ASN A 72 -1.80 6.00 -10.39
CA ASN A 72 -2.44 6.50 -11.60
C ASN A 72 -1.72 5.99 -12.86
N GLU A 73 -2.23 6.34 -14.03
CA GLU A 73 -1.67 5.89 -15.33
C GLU A 73 -0.19 6.26 -15.49
N GLN A 74 0.21 7.46 -15.05
CA GLN A 74 1.60 7.92 -15.13
C GLN A 74 2.53 7.08 -14.24
N VAL A 75 2.11 6.77 -13.01
CA VAL A 75 2.85 5.88 -12.10
C VAL A 75 2.96 4.47 -12.70
N ALA A 76 1.89 3.97 -13.31
CA ALA A 76 1.89 2.67 -13.96
C ALA A 76 2.84 2.62 -15.16
N GLU A 77 2.91 3.68 -15.98
CA GLU A 77 3.84 3.78 -17.10
C GLU A 77 5.29 3.75 -16.63
N ILE A 78 5.62 4.55 -15.61
CA ILE A 78 6.97 4.60 -15.01
C ILE A 78 7.35 3.23 -14.45
N TYR A 79 6.44 2.58 -13.71
CA TYR A 79 6.64 1.23 -13.21
C TYR A 79 6.95 0.24 -14.33
N GLY A 80 6.18 0.28 -15.43
CA GLY A 80 6.40 -0.57 -16.60
C GLY A 80 7.80 -0.39 -17.21
N LYS A 81 8.25 0.87 -17.35
CA LYS A 81 9.60 1.20 -17.84
C LYS A 81 10.68 0.63 -16.92
N ILE A 82 10.56 0.82 -15.60
CA ILE A 82 11.52 0.32 -14.61
C ILE A 82 11.58 -1.21 -14.64
N LYS A 83 10.43 -1.88 -14.61
CA LYS A 83 10.35 -3.34 -14.61
C LYS A 83 10.95 -3.96 -15.86
N ASN A 84 10.68 -3.37 -17.03
CA ASN A 84 11.28 -3.81 -18.28
C ASN A 84 12.80 -3.61 -18.28
N GLY A 85 13.29 -2.48 -17.75
CA GLY A 85 14.71 -2.22 -17.58
C GLY A 85 15.40 -3.26 -16.70
N LEU A 86 14.77 -3.64 -15.59
CA LEU A 86 15.29 -4.65 -14.66
C LEU A 86 15.27 -6.05 -15.26
N ARG A 87 14.23 -6.42 -16.01
CA ARG A 87 14.18 -7.66 -16.79
C ARG A 87 15.34 -7.73 -17.79
N LYS A 88 15.58 -6.66 -18.55
CA LYS A 88 16.69 -6.60 -19.53
C LYS A 88 18.07 -6.74 -18.86
N LYS A 89 18.20 -6.32 -17.60
CA LYS A 89 19.42 -6.46 -16.78
C LYS A 89 19.54 -7.82 -16.07
N GLY A 90 18.65 -8.78 -16.34
CA GLY A 90 18.68 -10.11 -15.72
C GLY A 90 18.27 -10.12 -14.24
N ARG A 91 17.63 -9.05 -13.74
CA ARG A 91 17.16 -8.91 -12.35
C ARG A 91 15.64 -8.69 -12.31
N PRO A 92 14.83 -9.67 -12.74
CA PRO A 92 13.39 -9.50 -12.77
C PRO A 92 12.82 -9.27 -11.36
N ILE A 93 11.97 -8.26 -11.20
CA ILE A 93 11.16 -8.12 -9.98
C ILE A 93 10.05 -9.20 -10.02
N PRO A 94 9.85 -9.98 -8.95
CA PRO A 94 8.72 -10.90 -8.83
C PRO A 94 7.38 -10.21 -9.09
N ARG A 95 6.40 -10.97 -9.56
CA ARG A 95 5.07 -10.45 -9.90
C ARG A 95 4.26 -10.22 -8.61
N ALA A 96 4.54 -9.14 -7.91
CA ALA A 96 3.69 -8.65 -6.82
C ALA A 96 2.77 -7.55 -7.39
N VAL A 97 1.49 -7.63 -7.06
CA VAL A 97 0.40 -6.74 -7.48
C VAL A 97 -0.12 -6.97 -8.90
N GLN A 98 -1.04 -7.94 -9.02
CA GLN A 98 -2.07 -7.93 -10.06
C GLN A 98 -3.36 -7.42 -9.40
N PHE A 99 -3.59 -6.10 -9.47
CA PHE A 99 -4.87 -5.54 -9.09
C PHE A 99 -5.84 -5.69 -10.27
N SER A 100 -6.38 -6.90 -10.44
CA SER A 100 -7.56 -7.12 -11.26
C SER A 100 -8.79 -7.01 -10.36
N LEU A 101 -9.10 -5.80 -9.92
CA LEU A 101 -10.44 -5.47 -9.44
C LEU A 101 -11.06 -4.56 -10.49
N GLY A 102 -12.12 -5.06 -11.11
CA GLY A 102 -12.90 -4.36 -12.13
C GLY A 102 -13.54 -3.11 -11.54
N ALA A 103 -12.80 -2.01 -11.50
CA ALA A 103 -13.39 -0.69 -11.40
C ALA A 103 -14.24 -0.49 -12.67
N PRO A 104 -15.55 -0.22 -12.56
CA PRO A 104 -16.33 0.18 -13.71
C PRO A 104 -15.73 1.48 -14.24
N VAL A 105 -15.13 1.43 -15.43
CA VAL A 105 -14.72 2.61 -16.16
C VAL A 105 -16.01 3.26 -16.68
N SER A 106 -16.63 4.11 -15.88
CA SER A 106 -17.58 5.09 -16.42
C SER A 106 -16.78 6.04 -17.31
N ARG A 107 -16.85 5.82 -18.62
CA ARG A 107 -16.37 6.79 -19.61
C ARG A 107 -17.13 8.11 -19.37
N PRO A 108 -16.45 9.26 -19.26
CA PRO A 108 -17.15 10.53 -19.39
C PRO A 108 -17.70 10.63 -20.82
N ALA A 109 -18.93 11.15 -20.93
CA ALA A 109 -19.62 11.42 -22.18
C ALA A 109 -18.91 12.51 -23.00
#